data_AF-A0A1C4FBG9-F1
#
_entry.id   AF-A0A1C4FBG9-F1
#
_cell.length_a   1.000
_cell.length_b   1.000
_cell.length_c   1.000
_cell.angle_alpha   90.00
_cell.angle_beta   90.00
_cell.angle_gamma   90.00
#
_symmetry.space_group_name_H-M   'P 1'
#
loop_
_entity.id
_entity.type
_entity.pdbx_description
1 polymer ?
#
loop_
_entity_poly.entity_id
_entity_poly.type
_entity_poly.pdbx_seq_one_letter_code
_entity_poly.pdbx_strand_id
1 'polypeptide(L)' 'MFESFPYIKQYDLQDCGPACLAMISRHYGLSLSISKIREVSGTDLKGVYEE' A
#
# COMPACT_ATOMS: atom_id res chain seq x y z
N MET A 1 -13.89 -14.27 14.75
CA MET A 1 -13.52 -14.97 13.50
C MET A 1 -12.56 -14.03 12.80
N PHE A 2 -11.26 -14.30 12.81
CA PHE A 2 -10.33 -13.44 12.07
C PHE A 2 -10.66 -13.67 10.59
N GLU A 3 -11.26 -12.67 9.96
CA GLU A 3 -11.59 -12.74 8.54
C GLU A 3 -10.32 -13.02 7.73
N SER A 4 -10.51 -13.66 6.56
CA SER A 4 -9.41 -13.90 5.62
C SER A 4 -8.64 -12.60 5.40
N PHE A 5 -7.31 -12.66 5.46
CA PHE A 5 -6.48 -11.49 5.22
C PHE A 5 -6.80 -10.93 3.82
N PRO A 6 -7.12 -9.62 3.70
CA PRO A 6 -7.57 -9.05 2.45
C PRO A 6 -6.43 -9.07 1.43
N TYR A 7 -6.73 -9.49 0.20
CA TYR A 7 -5.80 -9.43 -0.91
C TYR A 7 -6.07 -8.21 -1.77
N ILE A 8 -5.05 -7.37 -1.98
CA ILE A 8 -5.11 -6.18 -2.82
C ILE A 8 -4.02 -6.32 -3.88
N LYS A 9 -4.44 -6.33 -5.15
CA LYS A 9 -3.52 -6.42 -6.29
C LYS A 9 -2.79 -5.08 -6.45
N GLN A 10 -1.46 -5.10 -6.53
CA GLN A 10 -0.68 -3.92 -6.92
C GLN A 10 -0.94 -3.56 -8.38
N TYR A 11 -1.16 -2.28 -8.66
CA TYR A 11 -1.42 -1.77 -10.01
C TYR A 11 -0.15 -1.23 -10.67
N ASP A 12 0.75 -0.65 -9.89
CA ASP A 12 2.07 -0.19 -10.31
C ASP A 12 3.18 -1.13 -9.81
N LEU A 13 4.35 -1.11 -10.47
CA LEU A 13 5.55 -1.80 -9.99
C LEU A 13 6.00 -1.25 -8.63
N GLN A 14 5.85 0.06 -8.43
CA GLN A 14 6.23 0.77 -7.20
C GLN A 14 5.20 0.65 -6.06
N ASP A 15 4.06 0.00 -6.32
CA ASP A 15 2.98 -0.16 -5.33
C ASP A 15 3.12 -1.39 -4.43
N CYS A 16 4.23 -2.13 -4.49
CA CYS A 16 4.40 -3.32 -3.64
C CYS A 16 4.29 -2.97 -2.13
N GLY A 17 4.88 -1.86 -1.70
CA GLY A 17 4.74 -1.33 -0.33
C GLY A 17 3.34 -0.80 -0.03
N PRO A 18 2.82 0.16 -0.81
CA PRO A 18 1.47 0.69 -0.65
C PRO A 18 0.36 -0.37 -0.64
N ALA A 19 0.45 -1.41 -1.48
CA ALA A 19 -0.49 -2.52 -1.50
C ALA A 19 -0.43 -3.36 -0.21
N CYS A 20 0.76 -3.66 0.30
CA CYS A 20 0.92 -4.36 1.59
C CYS A 20 0.30 -3.57 2.75
N LEU A 21 0.56 -2.27 2.83
CA LEU A 21 -0.01 -1.40 3.85
C LEU A 21 -1.54 -1.29 3.72
N ALA A 22 -2.07 -1.29 2.50
CA ALA A 22 -3.51 -1.28 2.26
C ALA A 22 -4.17 -2.57 2.79
N MET A 23 -3.54 -3.73 2.57
CA MET A 23 -4.04 -5.02 3.06
C MET A 23 -4.03 -5.06 4.60
N ILE A 24 -2.93 -4.66 5.23
CA ILE A 24 -2.82 -4.59 6.69
C ILE A 24 -3.87 -3.62 7.25
N SER A 25 -3.97 -2.42 6.71
CA SER A 25 -4.95 -1.42 7.16
C SER A 25 -6.37 -1.98 7.10
N ARG A 26 -6.73 -2.63 5.97
CA ARG A 26 -8.06 -3.22 5.78
C ARG A 26 -8.33 -4.38 6.74
N HIS A 27 -7.32 -5.17 7.06
CA HIS A 27 -7.43 -6.25 8.06
C HIS A 27 -7.77 -5.71 9.46
N TYR A 28 -7.26 -4.53 9.82
CA TYR A 28 -7.56 -3.86 11.09
C TYR A 28 -8.75 -2.90 11.03
N GLY A 29 -9.58 -2.97 9.98
CA GLY A 29 -10.80 -2.16 9.85
C GLY A 29 -10.58 -0.73 9.32
N LEU A 30 -9.38 -0.40 8.85
CA LEU A 30 -9.05 0.89 8.27
C LEU A 30 -8.97 0.80 6.73
N SER A 31 -9.91 1.43 6.03
CA SER A 31 -9.92 1.45 4.57
C SER A 31 -9.19 2.68 4.03
N LEU A 32 -7.91 2.52 3.67
CA LEU A 32 -7.11 3.55 2.98
C LEU A 32 -6.97 3.21 1.49
N SER A 33 -7.01 4.24 0.63
CA SER A 33 -6.67 4.06 -0.78
C SER A 33 -5.16 3.92 -0.96
N ILE A 34 -4.74 3.16 -1.97
CA ILE A 34 -3.33 3.01 -2.33
C ILE A 34 -2.69 4.38 -2.61
N SER A 35 -3.41 5.30 -3.27
CA SER A 35 -2.93 6.66 -3.53
C SER A 35 -2.67 7.45 -2.25
N LYS A 36 -3.54 7.33 -1.23
CA LYS A 36 -3.33 8.00 0.06
C LYS A 36 -2.13 7.42 0.78
N ILE A 37 -1.98 6.10 0.72
CA ILE A 37 -0.81 5.42 1.30
C ILE A 37 0.45 5.89 0.60
N ARG A 38 0.46 5.98 -0.73
CA ARG A 38 1.59 6.45 -1.55
C ARG A 38 2.04 7.87 -1.17
N GLU A 39 1.08 8.77 -0.95
CA GLU A 39 1.32 10.15 -0.49
C GLU A 39 2.01 10.16 0.88
N VAL A 40 1.50 9.38 1.85
CA VAL A 40 2.04 9.38 3.23
C VAL A 40 3.33 8.55 3.37
N SER A 41 3.53 7.52 2.54
CA SER A 41 4.75 6.71 2.54
C SER A 41 5.89 7.41 1.79
N GLY A 42 5.64 8.54 1.13
CA GLY A 42 6.65 9.27 0.36
C GLY A 42 7.15 8.50 -0.87
N THR A 43 6.40 7.48 -1.33
CA THR A 43 6.77 6.66 -2.49
C THR A 43 6.50 7.37 -3.83
N ASP A 44 5.88 8.55 -3.81
CA ASP A 44 5.62 9.35 -5.01
C ASP A 44 6.85 10.16 -5.50
N LEU A 45 7.93 10.25 -4.71
CA LEU A 45 9.05 11.15 -5.01
C LEU A 45 10.45 10.54 -4.86
N LYS A 46 10.58 9.22 -4.65
CA LYS A 46 11.88 8.54 -4.64
C LYS A 46 11.87 7.22 -5.40
N GLY A 47 11.56 7.31 -6.69
CA GLY A 47 12.44 6.70 -7.68
C GLY A 47 13.70 7.54 -7.81
N VAL A 48 14.52 7.66 -6.76
CA VAL A 48 15.92 8.05 -6.97
C VAL A 48 16.64 6.78 -7.37
N TYR A 49 16.73 6.59 -8.68
CA TYR A 49 17.96 6.09 -9.26
C TYR A 49 19.06 7.13 -8.96
N GLU A 50 19.51 7.18 -7.71
CA GLU A 50 20.80 7.72 -7.28
C GLU A 50 21.17 6.81 -6.11
N GLU A 51 21.97 5.75 -6.26
CA GLU A 51 23.09 5.47 -7.18
C GLU A 51 22.91 4.21 -8.04
#